data_AF-A0AAV4XA91-F1
#
_entry.id   AF-A0AAV4XA91-F1
#
_cell.length_a   1.000
_cell.length_b   1.000
_cell.length_c   1.000
_cell.angle_alpha   90.00
_cell.angle_beta   90.00
_cell.angle_gamma   90.00
#
_symmetry.space_group_name_H-M   'P 1'
#
loop_
_entity.id
_entity.type
_entity.pdbx_description
1 polymer ?
#
loop_
_entity_poly.entity_id
_entity_poly.type
_entity_poly.pdbx_seq_one_letter_code
_entity_poly.pdbx_strand_id
1 'polypeptide(L)' 'MLDLKCKRSTEPYTFKPVEFKHTTFQHFEIGDLNRFTEYSIVVQAYNSRGAGPPSEEALVRTLEFVLELQIGYHTGFQN' A
#
# COMPACT_ATOMS: atom_id res chain seq x y z
N MET A 1 4.74 13.14 0.95
CA MET A 1 5.18 12.20 1.99
C MET A 1 4.19 11.07 2.07
N LEU A 2 4.63 9.90 2.50
CA LEU A 2 3.82 8.69 2.62
C LEU A 2 4.20 8.00 3.93
N ASP A 3 3.21 7.40 4.58
CA ASP A 3 3.47 6.43 5.62
C ASP A 3 2.39 5.35 5.69
N LEU A 4 2.74 4.25 6.35
CA LEU A 4 1.84 3.17 6.69
C LEU A 4 2.16 2.59 8.06
N LYS A 5 1.13 2.07 8.71
CA LYS A 5 1.29 1.29 9.94
C LYS A 5 0.30 0.15 9.99
N CYS A 6 0.63 -0.89 10.77
CA CYS A 6 -0.36 -1.91 11.11
C CYS A 6 -1.56 -1.22 11.77
N LYS A 7 -2.78 -1.53 11.34
CA LYS A 7 -4.00 -0.89 11.87
C LYS A 7 -4.16 -1.04 13.38
N ARG A 8 -3.64 -2.13 13.94
CA ARG A 8 -3.67 -2.37 15.39
C ARG A 8 -2.61 -1.57 16.16
N SER A 9 -1.65 -0.97 15.46
CA SER A 9 -0.62 -0.15 16.08
C SER A 9 -1.20 1.19 16.54
N THR A 10 -0.93 1.50 17.81
CA THR A 10 -1.23 2.80 18.41
C THR A 10 -0.15 3.83 18.14
N GLU A 11 0.96 3.44 17.50
CA GLU A 11 2.04 4.36 17.15
C GLU A 11 1.55 5.42 16.15
N PRO A 12 2.07 6.66 16.23
CA PRO A 12 1.77 7.69 15.25
C PRO A 12 2.38 7.37 13.89
N TYR A 13 1.86 8.00 12.83
CA TYR A 13 2.49 7.95 11.52
C TYR A 13 3.86 8.66 11.55
N THR A 14 4.87 8.02 10.98
CA THR A 14 6.21 8.52 10.71
C THR A 14 6.39 8.74 9.20
N PHE A 15 5.95 9.91 8.73
CA PHE A 15 5.98 10.28 7.32
C PHE A 15 7.38 10.30 6.71
N LYS A 16 7.54 9.57 5.61
CA LYS A 16 8.75 9.59 4.79
C LYS A 16 8.56 10.44 3.54
N PRO A 17 9.53 11.28 3.16
CA PRO A 17 9.51 11.95 1.87
C PRO A 17 9.58 10.89 0.76
N VAL A 18 8.79 11.11 -0.29
CA VAL A 18 8.79 10.29 -1.51
C VAL A 18 9.15 11.19 -2.67
N GLU A 19 9.93 10.66 -3.61
CA GLU A 19 10.30 11.38 -4.82
C GLU A 19 9.05 11.71 -5.64
N PHE A 20 9.01 12.93 -6.16
CA PHE A 20 7.91 13.40 -6.98
C PHE A 20 8.34 13.38 -8.45
N LYS A 21 7.61 12.65 -9.29
CA LYS A 21 7.84 12.63 -10.74
C LYS A 21 7.00 13.72 -11.41
N HIS A 22 7.46 14.32 -12.50
CA HIS A 22 6.66 15.29 -13.26
C HIS A 22 5.64 14.59 -14.17
N THR A 23 4.75 13.80 -13.56
CA THR A 23 3.73 13.01 -14.23
C THR A 23 2.36 13.31 -13.63
N THR A 24 1.31 13.16 -14.44
CA THR A 24 -0.09 13.34 -14.00
C THR A 24 -0.48 12.38 -12.87
N PHE A 25 0.16 11.21 -12.83
CA PHE A 25 -0.06 10.19 -11.80
C PHE A 25 1.24 9.89 -11.07
N GLN A 26 1.17 9.89 -9.73
CA GLN A 26 2.24 9.39 -8.88
C GLN A 26 1.90 7.97 -8.44
N HIS A 27 2.90 7.10 -8.44
CA HIS A 27 2.81 5.76 -7.87
C HIS A 27 4.05 5.49 -7.01
N PHE A 28 3.83 4.79 -5.90
CA PHE A 28 4.87 4.36 -4.99
C PHE A 28 4.60 2.91 -4.57
N GLU A 29 5.64 2.09 -4.60
CA GLU A 29 5.57 0.69 -4.21
C GLU A 29 6.04 0.55 -2.75
N ILE A 30 5.22 -0.13 -1.93
CA ILE A 30 5.54 -0.39 -0.53
C ILE A 30 5.82 -1.89 -0.38
N GLY A 31 7.07 -2.22 -0.05
CA GLY A 31 7.54 -3.59 0.19
C GLY A 31 7.69 -3.94 1.67
N ASP A 32 8.26 -5.12 1.93
CA ASP A 32 8.64 -5.61 3.27
C ASP A 32 7.49 -5.62 4.29
N LEU A 33 6.28 -5.94 3.82
CA LEU A 33 5.08 -6.00 4.65
C LEU A 33 4.85 -7.39 5.22
N ASN A 34 4.29 -7.43 6.42
CA ASN A 34 3.80 -8.67 7.00
C ASN A 34 2.60 -9.17 6.18
N ARG A 35 2.56 -10.48 5.93
CA ARG A 35 1.42 -11.15 5.29
C ARG A 35 0.20 -11.15 6.21
N PHE A 36 -0.98 -11.29 5.62
CA PHE A 36 -2.26 -11.33 6.33
C PHE A 36 -2.43 -10.22 7.39
N THR A 37 -1.90 -9.04 7.09
CA THR A 37 -1.85 -7.91 8.02
C THR A 37 -2.59 -6.73 7.42
N GLU A 38 -3.49 -6.14 8.20
CA GLU A 38 -4.23 -4.95 7.80
C GLU A 38 -3.42 -3.70 8.13
N TYR A 39 -3.15 -2.91 7.11
CA TYR A 39 -2.41 -1.66 7.18
C TYR A 39 -3.36 -0.47 6.96
N SER A 40 -3.07 0.61 7.66
CA SER A 40 -3.63 1.93 7.35
C SER A 40 -2.56 2.79 6.69
N ILE A 41 -2.90 3.38 5.55
CA ILE A 41 -2.01 4.15 4.68
C ILE A 41 -2.52 5.59 4.58
N VAL A 42 -1.61 6.56 4.72
CA VAL A 42 -1.91 7.98 4.62
C VAL A 42 -0.86 8.67 3.77
N VAL A 43 -1.31 9.61 2.92
CA VAL A 43 -0.42 10.49 2.17
C VAL A 43 -0.59 11.93 2.62
N GLN A 44 0.51 12.69 2.57
CA GLN A 44 0.52 14.11 2.91
C GLN A 44 1.30 14.87 1.86
N ALA A 45 0.67 15.87 1.25
CA ALA A 45 1.37 16.78 0.36
C ALA A 45 2.31 17.68 1.18
N TYR A 46 3.50 17.97 0.66
CA TYR A 46 4.45 18.86 1.32
C TYR A 46 5.19 19.72 0.30
N ASN A 47 5.57 20.91 0.72
CA ASN A 47 6.43 21.83 -0.03
C ASN A 47 7.37 22.57 0.94
N SER A 48 8.10 23.58 0.46
CA SER A 48 9.05 24.35 1.27
C SER A 48 8.41 25.12 2.45
N ARG A 49 7.09 25.29 2.47
CA ARG A 49 6.36 25.94 3.59
C ARG A 49 5.90 24.95 4.65
N GLY A 50 5.99 23.65 4.39
CA GLY A 50 5.59 22.59 5.31
C GLY A 50 4.66 21.57 4.66
N ALA A 51 4.04 20.77 5.52
CA ALA A 51 3.12 19.71 5.13
C ALA A 51 1.67 20.20 5.20
N GLY A 52 0.86 19.84 4.19
CA GLY A 52 -0.59 20.07 4.18
C GLY A 52 -1.33 19.09 5.09
N PRO A 53 -2.67 19.07 5.12
CA PRO A 53 -3.41 18.07 5.86
C PRO A 53 -3.12 16.65 5.31
N PRO A 54 -3.13 15.61 6.18
CA PRO A 54 -3.10 14.22 5.71
C PRO A 54 -4.38 13.90 4.91
N SER A 55 -4.28 12.92 4.03
CA SER A 55 -5.45 12.30 3.39
C SER A 55 -6.32 11.56 4.41
N GLU A 56 -7.50 11.13 3.98
CA GLU A 56 -8.21 10.04 4.65
C GLU A 56 -7.35 8.75 4.64
N GLU A 57 -7.61 7.88 5.61
CA GLU A 57 -6.93 6.60 5.73
C GLU A 57 -7.42 5.60 4.68
N ALA A 58 -6.49 5.00 3.94
CA ALA A 58 -6.78 3.82 3.13
C ALA A 58 -6.45 2.55 3.92
N LEU A 59 -7.45 1.69 4.11
CA LEU A 59 -7.28 0.40 4.78
C LEU A 59 -7.11 -0.72 3.75
N VAL A 60 -6.02 -1.47 3.85
CA VAL A 60 -5.72 -2.58 2.96
C VAL A 60 -5.13 -3.75 3.74
N ARG A 61 -5.46 -4.98 3.33
CA ARG A 61 -4.89 -6.20 3.90
C ARG A 61 -3.98 -6.87 2.89
N THR A 62 -2.76 -7.19 3.32
CA THR A 62 -1.85 -8.03 2.53
C THR A 62 -2.39 -9.45 2.43
N LEU A 63 -2.12 -10.11 1.31
CA LEU A 63 -2.49 -11.52 1.15
C LEU A 63 -1.76 -12.40 2.18
N GLU A 64 -2.39 -13.50 2.55
CA GLU A 64 -1.77 -14.51 3.42
C GLU A 64 -0.76 -15.38 2.65
N PHE A 65 -1.10 -15.72 1.40
CA PHE A 65 -0.29 -16.50 0.48
C PHE A 65 -0.25 -15.83 -0.89
N VAL A 66 0.75 -16.18 -1.69
CA VAL A 66 0.74 -15.82 -3.11
C VAL A 66 -0.46 -16.50 -3.74
N LEU A 67 -1.36 -15.72 -4.34
CA LEU A 67 -2.37 -16.28 -5.24
C LEU A 67 -1.61 -16.73 -6.49
N GLU A 68 -1.15 -17.99 -6.52
CA GLU A 68 -0.89 -18.62 -7.81
C GLU A 68 -2.21 -18.62 -8.57
N LEU A 69 -2.28 -17.87 -9.66
CA LEU A 69 -3.41 -17.94 -10.55
C LEU A 69 -3.46 -19.37 -11.10
N GLN A 70 -4.37 -20.20 -10.59
CA GLN A 70 -4.80 -21.44 -11.24
C GLN A 70 -5.63 -21.09 -12.48
N ILE A 71 -5.01 -20.40 -13.44
CA ILE A 71 -5.53 -20.26 -14.80
C ILE A 71 -4.89 -21.36 -15.65
N GLY A 72 -5.53 -22.53 -15.73
CA GLY A 72 -5.17 -23.48 -16.79
C GLY A 72 -5.49 -24.97 -16.64
N TYR A 73 -5.84 -25.52 -15.47
CA TYR A 73 -6.08 -26.98 -15.36
C TYR A 73 -7.56 -27.38 -15.39
N HIS A 74 -8.33 -26.87 -16.34
CA HIS A 74 -9.68 -27.39 -16.65
C HIS A 74 -9.98 -27.38 -18.15
N THR A 75 -9.29 -28.25 -18.89
CA THR A 75 -9.77 -28.93 -20.12
C THR A 75 -8.91 -30.19 -20.25
N GLY A 76 -9.39 -31.43 -20.27
CA GLY A 76 -10.75 -31.93 -20.26
C GLY A 76 -10.80 -33.37 -19.74
N PHE A 77 -12.02 -33.82 -19.54
CA PHE A 77 -12.39 -35.16 -19.14
C PHE A 77 -11.91 -36.21 -20.14
N GLN A 78 -11.63 -37.39 -19.60
CA GLN A 78 -11.48 -38.66 -20.30
C GLN A 78 -12.66 -38.88 -21.26
N ASN A 79 -12.36 -39.06 -22.56
CA ASN A 79 -12.89 -40.11 -23.45
C ASN A 79 -12.25 -39.98 -24.83
#